data_AF-A0A1V4EET5-F1
#
_entry.id   AF-A0A1V4EET5-F1
#
_cell.length_a   1.000
_cell.length_b   1.000
_cell.length_c   1.000
_cell.angle_alpha   90.00
_cell.angle_beta   90.00
_cell.angle_gamma   90.00
#
_symmetry.space_group_name_H-M   'P 1'
#
loop_
_entity.id
_entity.type
_entity.pdbx_description
1 polymer ?
#
loop_
_entity_poly.entity_id
_entity_poly.type
_entity_poly.pdbx_seq_one_letter_code
_entity_poly.pdbx_strand_id
1 'polypeptide(L)'
;MQASGEMSGEGLPASFQSWPSVKELAPIGDRKADSAPLTVQEVFGARTVTAGKVTLRRLAGRLDQACTGAVWGADLADALTEAGCSQAVRGLYATADGVYVAQYTLFNLADVAAAESLAKSLASLYRGAWVQPLESPRAKFGAYSEGNAYVLGHYLGVAWIGRADGAEPGEKDDFIMLGLAVRETEKAVFRRVVKVAGVPSDPAQPAGPADTAQPAEEPPSDPGASPTVSAPAASTSAQPSVPAAR
;
A
#
# COMPACT_ATOMS: atom_id res chain seq x y z
N MET A 1 23.82 -36.29 11.87
CA MET A 1 22.61 -36.55 11.06
C MET A 1 22.03 -35.19 10.71
N GLN A 2 22.43 -34.65 9.55
CA GLN A 2 21.90 -33.39 9.04
C GLN A 2 20.63 -33.72 8.27
N ALA A 3 19.50 -33.15 8.67
CA ALA A 3 18.28 -33.23 7.90
C ALA A 3 18.46 -32.33 6.66
N SER A 4 18.79 -32.97 5.55
CA SER A 4 18.52 -32.42 4.22
C SER A 4 17.01 -32.34 4.07
N GLY A 5 16.42 -31.23 4.53
CA GLY A 5 15.00 -30.95 4.36
C GLY A 5 14.69 -30.72 2.89
N GLU A 6 13.74 -31.49 2.36
CA GLU A 6 13.17 -31.37 1.02
C GLU A 6 12.86 -29.91 0.66
N MET A 7 13.67 -29.33 -0.24
CA MET A 7 13.37 -28.04 -0.87
C MET A 7 12.43 -28.25 -2.06
N SER A 8 11.20 -28.65 -1.76
CA SER A 8 10.16 -28.89 -2.77
C SER A 8 9.30 -27.63 -2.94
N GLY A 9 9.83 -26.54 -3.53
CA GLY A 9 9.05 -25.39 -4.02
C GLY A 9 8.18 -24.61 -3.00
N GLU A 10 8.06 -25.05 -1.76
CA GLU A 10 7.36 -24.35 -0.69
C GLU A 10 8.12 -23.08 -0.33
N GLY A 11 7.45 -21.94 -0.43
CA GLY A 11 8.02 -20.67 0.00
C GLY A 11 8.77 -19.86 -1.07
N LEU A 12 8.65 -20.24 -2.35
CA LEU A 12 9.12 -19.45 -3.49
C LEU A 12 7.93 -18.94 -4.33
N PRO A 13 8.00 -17.73 -4.90
CA PRO A 13 6.97 -17.27 -5.81
C PRO A 13 7.05 -17.96 -7.18
N ALA A 14 5.86 -18.25 -7.71
CA ALA A 14 5.63 -18.80 -9.04
C ALA A 14 5.80 -17.76 -10.15
N SER A 15 5.74 -16.47 -9.84
CA SER A 15 6.00 -15.37 -10.77
C SER A 15 6.65 -14.21 -10.02
N PHE A 16 7.42 -13.40 -10.74
CA PHE A 16 8.02 -12.20 -10.18
C PHE A 16 7.91 -11.03 -11.15
N GLN A 17 7.56 -9.84 -10.65
CA GLN A 17 7.60 -8.59 -11.37
C GLN A 17 8.24 -7.50 -10.51
N SER A 18 8.87 -6.51 -11.14
CA SER A 18 9.41 -5.35 -10.44
C SER A 18 9.10 -4.03 -11.15
N TRP A 19 8.99 -2.97 -10.37
CA TRP A 19 8.73 -1.61 -10.84
C TRP A 19 9.83 -0.66 -10.35
N PRO A 20 10.35 0.23 -11.24
CA PRO A 20 11.38 1.18 -10.89
C PRO A 20 10.84 2.31 -10.00
N SER A 21 11.75 3.14 -9.48
CA SER A 21 11.37 4.31 -8.71
C SER A 21 10.70 5.36 -9.61
N VAL A 22 9.84 6.18 -9.01
CA VAL A 22 9.24 7.35 -9.68
C VAL A 22 9.83 8.64 -9.13
N LYS A 23 9.73 9.73 -9.90
CA LYS A 23 10.35 11.03 -9.55
C LYS A 23 9.84 11.58 -8.22
N GLU A 24 8.61 11.27 -7.84
CA GLU A 24 7.97 11.71 -6.60
C GLU A 24 8.69 11.15 -5.35
N LEU A 25 9.46 10.07 -5.50
CA LEU A 25 10.24 9.44 -4.44
C LEU A 25 11.69 9.94 -4.37
N ALA A 26 12.10 10.83 -5.28
CA ALA A 26 13.46 11.40 -5.31
C ALA A 26 13.89 12.08 -3.99
N PRO A 27 13.02 12.76 -3.22
CA PRO A 27 13.42 13.36 -1.94
C PRO A 27 13.96 12.34 -0.91
N ILE A 28 13.57 11.08 -1.02
CA ILE A 28 14.06 9.97 -0.18
C ILE A 28 14.89 8.98 -1.01
N GLY A 29 15.53 9.45 -2.09
CA GLY A 29 16.37 8.62 -2.95
C GLY A 29 17.70 8.19 -2.31
N ASP A 30 18.15 8.88 -1.25
CA ASP A 30 19.37 8.56 -0.49
C ASP A 30 19.00 8.43 0.99
N ARG A 31 19.44 7.36 1.66
CA ARG A 31 19.17 7.12 3.08
C ARG A 31 19.68 8.25 3.97
N LYS A 32 20.72 8.98 3.57
CA LYS A 32 21.24 10.14 4.32
C LYS A 32 20.22 11.27 4.41
N ALA A 33 19.38 11.44 3.38
CA ALA A 33 18.29 12.42 3.37
C ALA A 33 17.08 11.95 4.21
N ASP A 34 16.92 10.64 4.39
CA ASP A 34 15.88 9.99 5.20
C ASP A 34 16.48 9.10 6.29
N SER A 35 17.26 9.70 7.19
CA SER A 35 18.11 8.97 8.14
C SER A 35 17.39 8.37 9.35
N ALA A 36 16.08 8.62 9.51
CA ALA A 36 15.33 8.10 10.64
C ALA A 36 15.20 6.57 10.53
N PRO A 37 15.58 5.77 11.55
CA PRO A 37 15.45 4.32 11.50
C PRO A 37 14.02 3.88 11.25
N LEU A 38 13.83 2.80 10.48
CA LEU A 38 12.51 2.20 10.30
C LEU A 38 12.03 1.53 11.59
N THR A 39 10.71 1.54 11.80
CA THR A 39 10.08 0.81 12.90
C THR A 39 8.89 -0.03 12.43
N VAL A 40 8.61 -1.13 13.14
CA VAL A 40 7.41 -1.96 12.87
C VAL A 40 6.12 -1.15 13.03
N GLN A 41 6.05 -0.26 14.02
CA GLN A 41 4.87 0.55 14.28
C GLN A 41 4.61 1.57 13.18
N GLU A 42 5.67 2.12 12.58
CA GLU A 42 5.56 3.06 11.47
C GLU A 42 5.00 2.38 10.21
N VAL A 43 5.60 1.26 9.79
CA VAL A 43 5.26 0.59 8.51
C VAL A 43 4.00 -0.26 8.64
N PHE A 44 3.84 -0.94 9.76
CA PHE A 44 2.79 -1.94 9.97
C PHE A 44 1.85 -1.59 11.13
N GLY A 45 1.81 -0.33 11.58
CA GLY A 45 0.98 0.08 12.73
C GLY A 45 -0.53 -0.12 12.52
N ALA A 46 -0.99 -0.07 11.27
CA ALA A 46 -2.36 -0.42 10.92
C ALA A 46 -2.60 -1.93 11.10
N ARG A 47 -3.66 -2.28 11.84
CA ARG A 47 -4.04 -3.69 12.05
C ARG A 47 -4.60 -4.35 10.80
N THR A 48 -5.15 -3.54 9.90
CA THR A 48 -5.77 -3.98 8.66
C THR A 48 -5.33 -3.09 7.52
N VAL A 49 -5.21 -3.69 6.34
CA VAL A 49 -4.95 -3.00 5.08
C VAL A 49 -5.94 -3.51 4.03
N THR A 50 -6.42 -2.63 3.15
CA THR A 50 -7.59 -2.88 2.31
C THR A 50 -7.43 -2.28 0.93
N ALA A 51 -7.84 -3.02 -0.10
CA ALA A 51 -8.06 -2.49 -1.44
C ALA A 51 -9.27 -3.20 -2.07
N GLY A 52 -10.18 -2.41 -2.67
CA GLY A 52 -11.44 -2.94 -3.18
C GLY A 52 -12.21 -3.72 -2.11
N LYS A 53 -12.49 -5.00 -2.37
CA LYS A 53 -13.17 -5.91 -1.44
C LYS A 53 -12.20 -6.73 -0.56
N VAL A 54 -10.89 -6.68 -0.83
CA VAL A 54 -9.89 -7.45 -0.09
C VAL A 54 -9.51 -6.69 1.18
N THR A 55 -9.65 -7.35 2.34
CA THR A 55 -9.16 -6.83 3.63
C THR A 55 -8.23 -7.83 4.28
N LEU A 56 -6.99 -7.41 4.45
CA LEU A 56 -5.92 -8.17 5.07
C LEU A 56 -5.74 -7.73 6.52
N ARG A 57 -5.70 -8.68 7.46
CA ARG A 57 -5.40 -8.43 8.88
C ARG A 57 -3.97 -8.83 9.19
N ARG A 58 -3.23 -7.93 9.84
CA ARG A 58 -1.86 -8.19 10.29
C ARG A 58 -1.85 -9.31 11.33
N LEU A 59 -1.05 -10.33 11.07
CA LEU A 59 -0.79 -11.47 11.95
C LEU A 59 0.52 -11.30 12.71
N ALA A 60 1.55 -10.76 12.06
CA ALA A 60 2.86 -10.54 12.65
C ALA A 60 3.54 -9.31 12.05
N GLY A 61 4.47 -8.74 12.80
CA GLY A 61 5.37 -7.68 12.35
C GLY A 61 6.73 -7.85 13.01
N ARG A 62 7.81 -7.63 12.26
CA ARG A 62 9.19 -7.81 12.73
C ARG A 62 10.11 -6.76 12.12
N LEU A 63 11.06 -6.29 12.91
CA LEU A 63 12.20 -5.52 12.44
C LEU A 63 13.45 -6.38 12.60
N ASP A 64 14.17 -6.57 11.51
CA ASP A 64 15.46 -7.25 11.44
C ASP A 64 16.55 -6.18 11.25
N GLN A 65 17.46 -6.05 12.23
CA GLN A 65 18.58 -5.10 12.16
C GLN A 65 19.70 -5.57 11.22
N ALA A 66 19.67 -6.83 10.80
CA ALA A 66 20.53 -7.38 9.77
C ALA A 66 19.63 -7.97 8.68
N CYS A 67 19.74 -7.45 7.45
CA CYS A 67 18.84 -7.83 6.37
C CYS A 67 18.97 -9.29 5.93
N THR A 68 20.14 -9.90 6.18
CA THR A 68 20.38 -11.32 5.90
C THR A 68 19.49 -12.26 6.71
N GLY A 69 18.98 -11.83 7.88
CA GLY A 69 17.99 -12.59 8.66
C GLY A 69 16.54 -12.49 8.14
N ALA A 70 16.30 -11.65 7.13
CA ALA A 70 15.01 -11.47 6.49
C ALA A 70 14.89 -12.23 5.17
N VAL A 71 15.94 -12.91 4.73
CA VAL A 71 16.01 -13.65 3.46
C VAL A 71 16.66 -15.02 3.66
N TRP A 72 16.51 -15.86 2.65
CA TRP A 72 17.28 -17.09 2.51
C TRP A 72 17.88 -17.16 1.09
N GLY A 73 18.91 -17.99 0.93
CA GLY A 73 19.73 -18.06 -0.29
C GLY A 73 20.91 -17.08 -0.22
N ALA A 74 22.12 -17.60 -0.46
CA ALA A 74 23.36 -16.83 -0.30
C ALA A 74 23.42 -15.64 -1.26
N ASP A 75 23.07 -15.84 -2.53
CA ASP A 75 23.15 -14.79 -3.56
C ASP A 75 22.28 -13.56 -3.23
N LEU A 76 21.10 -13.75 -2.61
CA LEU A 76 20.25 -12.64 -2.18
C LEU A 76 20.79 -11.95 -0.92
N ALA A 77 21.38 -12.72 0.01
CA ALA A 77 22.03 -12.16 1.19
C ALA A 77 23.26 -11.30 0.79
N ASP A 78 24.02 -11.74 -0.21
CA ASP A 78 25.16 -11.00 -0.77
C ASP A 78 24.68 -9.75 -1.50
N ALA A 79 23.66 -9.85 -2.36
CA ALA A 79 23.08 -8.70 -3.06
C ALA A 79 22.53 -7.64 -2.09
N LEU A 80 21.93 -8.05 -0.96
CA LEU A 80 21.50 -7.11 0.10
C LEU A 80 22.68 -6.42 0.79
N THR A 81 23.78 -7.15 0.99
CA THR A 81 25.00 -6.60 1.58
C THR A 81 25.64 -5.56 0.64
N GLU A 82 25.75 -5.89 -0.65
CA GLU A 82 26.22 -4.97 -1.70
C GLU A 82 25.33 -3.74 -1.84
N ALA A 83 24.01 -3.90 -1.71
CA ALA A 83 23.05 -2.80 -1.71
C ALA A 83 23.11 -1.93 -0.43
N GLY A 84 24.00 -2.24 0.52
CA GLY A 84 24.18 -1.50 1.77
C GLY A 84 22.96 -1.57 2.68
N CYS A 85 22.24 -2.69 2.67
CA CYS A 85 21.03 -2.88 3.46
C CYS A 85 21.32 -2.78 4.97
N SER A 86 20.57 -1.92 5.66
CA SER A 86 20.74 -1.66 7.09
C SER A 86 19.63 -2.22 7.95
N GLN A 87 18.41 -2.32 7.42
CA GLN A 87 17.24 -2.82 8.14
C GLN A 87 16.28 -3.51 7.16
N ALA A 88 15.58 -4.52 7.63
CA ALA A 88 14.40 -5.05 6.96
C ALA A 88 13.22 -5.03 7.93
N VAL A 89 12.07 -4.50 7.51
CA VAL A 89 10.83 -4.60 8.29
C VAL A 89 9.86 -5.48 7.53
N ARG A 90 9.34 -6.50 8.20
CA ARG A 90 8.43 -7.50 7.64
C ARG A 90 7.07 -7.47 8.32
N GLY A 91 6.02 -7.66 7.54
CA GLY A 91 4.65 -7.77 8.04
C GLY A 91 3.93 -8.91 7.33
N LEU A 92 3.31 -9.81 8.11
CA LEU A 92 2.51 -10.93 7.60
C LEU A 92 1.04 -10.64 7.81
N TYR A 93 0.23 -10.96 6.82
CA TYR A 93 -1.20 -10.70 6.77
C TYR A 93 -1.95 -11.92 6.25
N ALA A 94 -3.21 -12.02 6.64
CA ALA A 94 -4.17 -12.92 6.01
C ALA A 94 -5.56 -12.31 5.99
N THR A 95 -6.41 -12.76 5.07
CA THR A 95 -7.85 -12.45 5.13
C THR A 95 -8.52 -13.11 6.33
N ALA A 96 -9.68 -12.59 6.73
CA ALA A 96 -10.40 -13.10 7.89
C ALA A 96 -10.85 -14.56 7.74
N ASP A 97 -11.21 -14.95 6.52
CA ASP A 97 -11.56 -16.31 6.11
C ASP A 97 -10.34 -17.23 5.90
N GLY A 98 -9.13 -16.67 5.94
CA GLY A 98 -7.87 -17.41 5.78
C GLY A 98 -7.57 -17.86 4.35
N VAL A 99 -8.34 -17.39 3.35
CA VAL A 99 -8.14 -17.79 1.95
C VAL A 99 -6.84 -17.24 1.39
N TYR A 100 -6.49 -15.99 1.69
CA TYR A 100 -5.28 -15.36 1.18
C TYR A 100 -4.28 -15.06 2.30
N VAL A 101 -3.01 -15.17 1.92
CA VAL A 101 -1.85 -14.76 2.71
C VAL A 101 -1.08 -13.69 1.94
N ALA A 102 -0.53 -12.72 2.67
CA ALA A 102 0.37 -11.74 2.09
C ALA A 102 1.48 -11.40 3.08
N GLN A 103 2.70 -11.24 2.59
CA GLN A 103 3.82 -10.70 3.34
C GLN A 103 4.37 -9.49 2.60
N TYR A 104 4.67 -8.44 3.35
CA TYR A 104 5.41 -7.29 2.85
C TYR A 104 6.74 -7.19 3.57
N THR A 105 7.83 -7.02 2.82
CA THR A 105 9.18 -6.79 3.35
C THR A 105 9.70 -5.48 2.79
N LEU A 106 10.01 -4.52 3.66
CA LEU A 106 10.63 -3.25 3.27
C LEU A 106 12.09 -3.27 3.67
N PHE A 107 12.99 -3.25 2.68
CA PHE A 107 14.44 -3.15 2.88
C PHE A 107 14.89 -1.70 2.86
N ASN A 108 15.72 -1.31 3.83
CA ASN A 108 16.34 0.01 3.95
C ASN A 108 17.77 -0.03 3.39
N LEU A 109 17.95 0.44 2.16
CA LEU A 109 19.19 0.31 1.38
C LEU A 109 20.02 1.60 1.43
N ALA A 110 21.16 1.63 0.74
CA ALA A 110 22.02 2.81 0.73
C ALA A 110 21.35 3.98 -0.02
N ASP A 111 20.86 3.72 -1.23
CA ASP A 111 20.27 4.69 -2.14
C ASP A 111 19.35 4.01 -3.17
N VAL A 112 18.73 4.81 -4.04
CA VAL A 112 17.82 4.35 -5.09
C VAL A 112 18.53 3.47 -6.13
N ALA A 113 19.79 3.72 -6.44
CA ALA A 113 20.52 2.89 -7.41
C ALA A 113 20.77 1.48 -6.85
N ALA A 114 21.09 1.38 -5.56
CA ALA A 114 21.18 0.11 -4.84
C ALA A 114 19.82 -0.62 -4.82
N ALA A 115 18.73 0.11 -4.61
CA ALA A 115 17.38 -0.44 -4.63
C ALA A 115 16.96 -0.97 -6.01
N GLU A 116 17.25 -0.23 -7.08
CA GLU A 116 17.01 -0.65 -8.46
C GLU A 116 17.86 -1.87 -8.83
N SER A 117 19.13 -1.88 -8.44
CA SER A 117 20.03 -3.01 -8.68
C SER A 117 19.53 -4.27 -7.99
N LEU A 118 19.12 -4.17 -6.71
CA LEU A 118 18.55 -5.30 -5.98
C LEU A 118 17.23 -5.79 -6.58
N ALA A 119 16.34 -4.88 -7.00
CA ALA A 119 15.10 -5.23 -7.68
C ALA A 119 15.36 -6.00 -8.99
N LYS A 120 16.41 -5.62 -9.73
CA LYS A 120 16.86 -6.32 -10.93
C LYS A 120 17.43 -7.70 -10.62
N SER A 121 18.27 -7.81 -9.58
CA SER A 121 18.82 -9.10 -9.14
C SER A 121 17.74 -10.09 -8.73
N LEU A 122 16.70 -9.63 -8.03
CA LEU A 122 15.56 -10.48 -7.66
C LEU A 122 14.86 -11.12 -8.87
N ALA A 123 14.82 -10.46 -10.03
CA ALA A 123 14.21 -11.01 -11.24
C ALA A 123 14.89 -12.31 -11.72
N SER A 124 16.17 -12.50 -11.41
CA SER A 124 16.88 -13.76 -11.65
C SER A 124 16.92 -14.70 -10.44
N LEU A 125 16.90 -14.15 -9.23
CA LEU A 125 17.13 -14.92 -8.00
C LEU A 125 15.87 -15.56 -7.40
N TYR A 126 14.67 -15.06 -7.71
CA TYR A 126 13.43 -15.40 -7.00
C TYR A 126 13.02 -16.88 -7.05
N ARG A 127 13.72 -17.73 -7.81
CA ARG A 127 13.52 -19.18 -7.87
C ARG A 127 14.50 -19.99 -7.03
N GLY A 128 15.51 -19.34 -6.43
CA GLY A 128 16.52 -19.99 -5.60
C GLY A 128 16.87 -19.21 -4.32
N ALA A 129 16.38 -17.98 -4.18
CA ALA A 129 16.55 -17.14 -3.00
C ALA A 129 15.35 -16.20 -2.86
N TRP A 130 14.85 -16.00 -1.65
CA TRP A 130 13.66 -15.18 -1.43
C TRP A 130 13.58 -14.59 -0.02
N VAL A 131 12.59 -13.74 0.23
CA VAL A 131 12.28 -13.26 1.57
C VAL A 131 11.82 -14.41 2.45
N GLN A 132 12.31 -14.46 3.69
CA GLN A 132 11.92 -15.49 4.63
C GLN A 132 10.51 -15.20 5.16
N PRO A 133 9.58 -16.17 5.13
CA PRO A 133 8.26 -15.98 5.69
C PRO A 133 8.36 -15.72 7.21
N LEU A 134 7.48 -14.86 7.73
CA LEU A 134 7.23 -14.81 9.16
C LEU A 134 6.37 -16.02 9.56
N GLU A 135 6.77 -16.69 10.62
CA GLU A 135 6.05 -17.84 11.15
C GLU A 135 4.69 -17.46 11.74
N SER A 136 3.64 -18.20 11.39
CA SER A 136 2.32 -18.07 11.98
C SER A 136 1.53 -19.38 11.87
N PRO A 137 0.81 -19.81 12.92
CA PRO A 137 -0.09 -20.95 12.81
C PRO A 137 -1.34 -20.63 11.96
N ARG A 138 -1.56 -19.36 11.61
CA ARG A 138 -2.77 -18.89 10.91
C ARG A 138 -2.58 -18.62 9.42
N ALA A 139 -1.33 -18.57 8.97
CA ALA A 139 -1.02 -18.26 7.59
C ALA A 139 0.31 -18.90 7.20
N LYS A 140 0.30 -19.55 6.04
CA LYS A 140 1.47 -20.13 5.39
C LYS A 140 1.34 -19.90 3.89
N PHE A 141 2.47 -19.71 3.23
CA PHE A 141 2.51 -19.75 1.77
C PHE A 141 2.50 -21.22 1.33
N GLY A 142 1.66 -21.53 0.34
CA GLY A 142 1.63 -22.85 -0.29
C GLY A 142 2.49 -22.90 -1.57
N ALA A 143 2.17 -23.85 -2.44
CA ALA A 143 2.93 -24.12 -3.66
C ALA A 143 2.88 -22.97 -4.69
N TYR A 144 1.72 -22.35 -4.91
CA TYR A 144 1.60 -21.18 -5.76
C TYR A 144 1.58 -19.88 -4.96
N SER A 145 2.34 -18.90 -5.43
CA SER A 145 2.34 -17.52 -4.92
C SER A 145 2.96 -16.57 -5.95
N GLU A 146 2.78 -15.26 -5.80
CA GLU A 146 3.34 -14.24 -6.67
C GLU A 146 4.22 -13.27 -5.87
N GLY A 147 5.37 -12.91 -6.44
CA GLY A 147 6.31 -11.94 -5.88
C GLY A 147 6.29 -10.64 -6.68
N ASN A 148 6.32 -9.51 -6.00
CA ASN A 148 6.37 -8.19 -6.61
C ASN A 148 7.38 -7.32 -5.86
N ALA A 149 8.21 -6.56 -6.58
CA ALA A 149 9.14 -5.61 -5.97
C ALA A 149 8.91 -4.18 -6.46
N TYR A 150 8.93 -3.21 -5.54
CA TYR A 150 8.70 -1.80 -5.80
C TYR A 150 9.87 -1.00 -5.25
N VAL A 151 10.58 -0.29 -6.13
CA VAL A 151 11.62 0.63 -5.71
C VAL A 151 10.95 1.92 -5.22
N LEU A 152 11.16 2.26 -3.95
CA LEU A 152 10.48 3.37 -3.27
C LEU A 152 11.50 4.37 -2.72
N GLY A 153 12.23 5.05 -3.62
CA GLY A 153 13.43 5.81 -3.25
C GLY A 153 14.57 4.86 -2.90
N HIS A 154 15.25 5.07 -1.76
CA HIS A 154 16.27 4.14 -1.26
C HIS A 154 15.70 2.86 -0.62
N TYR A 155 14.37 2.71 -0.57
CA TYR A 155 13.76 1.47 -0.08
C TYR A 155 13.45 0.50 -1.22
N LEU A 156 13.52 -0.80 -0.94
CA LEU A 156 12.92 -1.83 -1.79
C LEU A 156 11.79 -2.52 -1.04
N GLY A 157 10.56 -2.33 -1.51
CA GLY A 157 9.38 -3.01 -1.01
C GLY A 157 9.11 -4.30 -1.77
N VAL A 158 9.08 -5.43 -1.08
CA VAL A 158 8.77 -6.75 -1.66
C VAL A 158 7.44 -7.25 -1.11
N ALA A 159 6.45 -7.35 -1.99
CA ALA A 159 5.17 -7.97 -1.71
C ALA A 159 5.20 -9.43 -2.17
N TRP A 160 4.77 -10.34 -1.30
CA TRP A 160 4.63 -11.76 -1.58
C TRP A 160 3.22 -12.18 -1.24
N ILE A 161 2.44 -12.60 -2.23
CA ILE A 161 1.01 -12.87 -2.10
C ILE A 161 0.67 -14.27 -2.59
N GLY A 162 -0.38 -14.88 -2.03
CA GLY A 162 -0.82 -16.18 -2.49
C GLY A 162 -2.11 -16.62 -1.82
N ARG A 163 -2.65 -17.74 -2.30
CA ARG A 163 -3.65 -18.48 -1.56
C ARG A 163 -2.98 -19.28 -0.45
N ALA A 164 -3.59 -19.36 0.72
CA ALA A 164 -3.03 -20.12 1.84
C ALA A 164 -3.05 -21.64 1.61
N ASP A 165 -3.91 -22.12 0.70
CA ASP A 165 -3.96 -23.51 0.26
C ASP A 165 -2.93 -23.84 -0.85
N GLY A 166 -2.24 -22.82 -1.38
CA GLY A 166 -1.22 -22.99 -2.42
C GLY A 166 -1.76 -23.26 -3.81
N ALA A 167 -3.07 -23.16 -4.05
CA ALA A 167 -3.63 -23.27 -5.38
C ALA A 167 -3.32 -22.03 -6.23
N GLU A 168 -3.31 -22.19 -7.55
CA GLU A 168 -3.29 -21.06 -8.49
C GLU A 168 -4.57 -20.22 -8.34
N PRO A 169 -4.53 -18.90 -8.60
CA PRO A 169 -5.71 -18.06 -8.58
C PRO A 169 -6.71 -18.48 -9.67
N GLY A 170 -7.96 -18.70 -9.28
CA GLY A 170 -9.09 -18.90 -10.19
C GLY A 170 -9.84 -17.59 -10.50
N GLU A 171 -10.92 -17.69 -11.28
CA GLU A 171 -11.70 -16.51 -11.75
C GLU A 171 -12.24 -15.60 -10.64
N LYS A 172 -12.40 -16.12 -9.43
CA LYS A 172 -12.92 -15.39 -8.27
C LYS A 172 -11.82 -14.74 -7.43
N ASP A 173 -10.56 -15.09 -7.70
CA ASP A 173 -9.41 -14.58 -6.97
C ASP A 173 -8.97 -13.25 -7.58
N ASP A 174 -8.95 -12.20 -6.76
CA ASP A 174 -8.53 -10.85 -7.18
C ASP A 174 -7.12 -10.56 -6.65
N PHE A 175 -6.13 -11.17 -7.29
CA PHE A 175 -4.72 -11.01 -6.91
C PHE A 175 -4.20 -9.58 -7.13
N ILE A 176 -4.82 -8.83 -8.06
CA ILE A 176 -4.54 -7.42 -8.25
C ILE A 176 -4.93 -6.65 -6.98
N MET A 177 -6.16 -6.80 -6.49
CA MET A 177 -6.59 -6.15 -5.25
C MET A 177 -5.86 -6.70 -4.03
N LEU A 178 -5.47 -7.98 -4.01
CA LEU A 178 -4.64 -8.54 -2.94
C LEU A 178 -3.27 -7.88 -2.85
N GLY A 179 -2.61 -7.70 -4.00
CA GLY A 179 -1.34 -6.97 -4.13
C GLY A 179 -1.49 -5.51 -3.71
N LEU A 180 -2.52 -4.82 -4.18
CA LEU A 180 -2.79 -3.43 -3.78
C LEU A 180 -3.10 -3.29 -2.29
N ALA A 181 -3.85 -4.24 -1.72
CA ALA A 181 -4.21 -4.23 -0.30
C ALA A 181 -2.96 -4.36 0.57
N VAL A 182 -2.03 -5.27 0.27
CA VAL A 182 -0.80 -5.39 1.09
C VAL A 182 0.09 -4.16 0.93
N ARG A 183 0.14 -3.55 -0.25
CA ARG A 183 0.94 -2.35 -0.55
C ARG A 183 0.46 -1.08 0.12
N GLU A 184 -0.73 -1.05 0.72
CA GLU A 184 -1.16 0.05 1.59
C GLU A 184 -0.16 0.36 2.72
N THR A 185 0.70 -0.59 3.10
CA THR A 185 1.81 -0.37 4.05
C THR A 185 2.82 0.66 3.54
N GLU A 186 2.93 0.86 2.22
CA GLU A 186 3.79 1.87 1.56
C GLU A 186 3.40 3.30 1.93
N LYS A 187 2.20 3.53 2.48
CA LYS A 187 1.80 4.84 3.04
C LYS A 187 2.81 5.40 4.04
N ALA A 188 3.52 4.53 4.78
CA ALA A 188 4.60 4.96 5.66
C ALA A 188 5.76 5.64 4.89
N VAL A 189 6.13 5.09 3.73
CA VAL A 189 7.19 5.64 2.88
C VAL A 189 6.76 6.98 2.28
N PHE A 190 5.51 7.10 1.81
CA PHE A 190 4.99 8.38 1.29
C PHE A 190 4.96 9.48 2.37
N ARG A 191 4.69 9.14 3.64
CA ARG A 191 4.82 10.11 4.75
C ARG A 191 6.26 10.57 4.95
N ARG A 192 7.26 9.72 4.70
CA ARG A 192 8.68 10.11 4.75
C ARG A 192 9.04 11.06 3.62
N VAL A 193 8.51 10.86 2.41
CA VAL A 193 8.64 11.83 1.31
C VAL A 193 8.16 13.21 1.76
N VAL A 194 6.94 13.31 2.29
CA VAL A 194 6.37 14.58 2.76
C VAL A 194 7.20 15.19 3.89
N LYS A 195 7.72 14.36 4.80
CA LYS A 195 8.58 14.82 5.90
C LYS A 195 9.90 15.43 5.41
N VAL A 196 10.51 14.85 4.38
CA VAL A 196 11.80 15.30 3.83
C VAL A 196 11.62 16.46 2.85
N ALA A 197 10.65 16.37 1.94
CA ALA A 197 10.41 17.36 0.89
C ALA A 197 9.56 18.56 1.35
N GLY A 198 8.81 18.41 2.45
CA GLY A 198 7.69 19.28 2.79
C GLY A 198 6.41 18.90 2.03
N VAL A 199 5.31 19.57 2.38
CA VAL A 199 4.06 19.47 1.59
C VAL A 199 4.32 20.21 0.27
N PRO A 200 4.04 19.59 -0.90
CA PRO A 200 4.16 20.29 -2.17
C PRO A 200 3.36 21.59 -2.13
N SER A 201 4.00 22.72 -2.36
CA SER A 201 3.30 23.97 -2.62
C SER A 201 2.51 23.79 -3.92
N ASP A 202 1.19 23.97 -3.86
CA ASP A 202 0.33 23.84 -5.01
C ASP A 202 0.78 24.84 -6.11
N PRO A 203 1.19 24.41 -7.32
CA PRO A 203 1.56 25.32 -8.39
C PRO A 203 0.40 26.23 -8.85
N ALA A 204 -0.82 25.92 -8.41
CA ALA A 204 -2.05 26.62 -8.77
C ALA A 204 -2.59 27.57 -7.69
N GLN A 205 -1.93 27.73 -6.53
CA GLN A 205 -2.35 28.75 -5.56
C GLN A 205 -1.72 30.09 -5.96
N PRO A 206 -2.45 31.05 -6.57
CA PRO A 206 -1.93 32.41 -6.68
C PRO A 206 -1.62 32.92 -5.27
N ALA A 207 -0.57 33.74 -5.15
CA ALA A 207 -0.22 34.40 -3.91
C ALA A 207 -1.50 34.95 -3.26
N GLY A 208 -1.83 34.47 -2.05
CA GLY A 208 -2.93 35.02 -1.29
C GLY A 208 -2.75 36.53 -1.19
N PRO A 209 -3.83 37.32 -1.30
CA PRO A 209 -3.69 38.77 -1.32
C PRO A 209 -2.94 39.19 -0.06
N ALA A 210 -1.85 39.92 -0.26
CA ALA A 210 -1.17 40.62 0.81
C ALA A 210 -2.21 41.44 1.56
N ASP A 211 -2.12 41.44 2.90
CA ASP A 211 -2.95 42.22 3.82
C ASP A 211 -3.13 43.64 3.27
N THR A 212 -4.25 43.82 2.57
CA THR A 212 -4.75 45.10 2.13
C THR A 212 -6.09 45.18 2.82
N ALA A 213 -6.12 46.03 3.84
CA ALA A 213 -7.27 46.22 4.71
C ALA A 213 -8.57 46.27 3.89
N GLN A 214 -9.44 45.32 4.16
CA GLN A 214 -10.78 45.25 3.61
C GLN A 214 -11.52 46.54 4.02
N PRO A 215 -12.04 47.36 3.09
CA PRO A 215 -12.89 48.49 3.46
C PRO A 215 -14.11 47.96 4.21
N ALA A 216 -14.46 48.63 5.31
CA ALA A 216 -15.58 48.25 6.16
C ALA A 216 -16.87 48.14 5.32
N GLU A 217 -17.46 46.95 5.32
CA GLU A 217 -18.78 46.70 4.78
C GLU A 217 -19.82 47.40 5.67
N GLU A 218 -20.74 48.16 5.08
CA GLU A 218 -21.80 48.85 5.81
C GLU A 218 -22.70 47.85 6.55
N PRO A 219 -23.19 48.20 7.75
CA PRO A 219 -23.97 47.28 8.56
C PRO A 219 -25.33 46.97 7.92
N PRO A 220 -25.87 45.75 8.12
CA PRO A 220 -27.10 45.31 7.49
C PRO A 220 -28.32 46.04 8.05
N SER A 221 -29.22 46.45 7.16
CA SER A 221 -30.54 47.01 7.50
C SER A 221 -31.45 45.93 8.11
N ASP A 222 -32.14 46.29 9.19
CA ASP A 222 -33.02 45.44 10.01
C ASP A 222 -34.17 44.73 9.25
N PRO A 223 -34.69 43.59 9.76
CA PRO A 223 -35.79 42.87 9.15
C PRO A 223 -37.14 43.38 9.67
N GLY A 224 -38.02 43.82 8.77
CA GLY A 224 -39.37 44.19 9.18
C GLY A 224 -40.38 44.38 8.05
N ALA A 225 -41.45 43.59 8.15
CA ALA A 225 -42.80 43.75 7.57
C ALA A 225 -43.13 42.95 6.29
N SER A 226 -43.91 41.89 6.50
CA SER A 226 -44.79 41.31 5.49
C SER A 226 -45.87 42.30 5.04
N PRO A 227 -46.47 42.07 3.87
CA PRO A 227 -47.93 42.15 3.79
C PRO A 227 -48.57 40.88 3.19
N THR A 228 -49.75 40.58 3.72
CA THR A 228 -50.84 39.74 3.20
C THR A 228 -51.40 40.35 1.89
N VAL A 229 -52.20 39.76 0.98
CA VAL A 229 -53.25 38.72 1.00
C VAL A 229 -53.56 38.27 -0.45
N SER A 230 -54.18 37.08 -0.58
CA SER A 230 -55.28 36.69 -1.51
C SER A 230 -55.02 36.19 -2.96
N ALA A 231 -55.66 35.04 -3.24
CA ALA A 231 -55.79 34.31 -4.51
C ALA A 231 -56.81 34.94 -5.49
N PRO A 232 -56.94 34.44 -6.75
CA PRO A 232 -58.00 33.44 -7.02
C PRO A 232 -57.77 32.38 -8.15
N ALA A 233 -58.55 31.31 -8.03
CA ALA A 233 -59.33 30.52 -9.01
C ALA A 233 -58.72 29.83 -10.29
N ALA A 234 -58.71 28.49 -10.20
CA ALA A 234 -59.34 27.47 -11.06
C ALA A 234 -59.32 27.53 -12.60
N SER A 235 -58.93 26.40 -13.23
CA SER A 235 -59.68 25.78 -14.35
C SER A 235 -59.41 24.27 -14.46
N THR A 236 -60.49 23.52 -14.42
CA THR A 236 -60.71 22.07 -14.62
C THR A 236 -60.45 21.60 -16.05
N SER A 237 -59.99 20.35 -16.22
CA SER A 237 -60.49 19.48 -17.32
C SER A 237 -60.43 17.99 -16.92
N ALA A 238 -61.47 17.26 -17.33
CA ALA A 238 -61.91 15.98 -16.81
C ALA A 238 -61.31 14.75 -17.54
N GLN A 239 -61.42 13.60 -16.85
CA GLN A 239 -61.24 12.23 -17.37
C GLN A 239 -62.40 11.78 -18.27
N PRO A 240 -62.22 10.64 -18.97
CA PRO A 240 -63.29 9.64 -18.98
C PRO A 240 -62.83 8.24 -18.54
N SER A 241 -63.81 7.54 -17.99
CA SER A 241 -63.79 6.26 -17.28
C SER A 241 -63.94 5.05 -18.20
N VAL A 242 -63.44 3.88 -17.79
CA VAL A 242 -63.89 2.56 -18.27
C VAL A 242 -64.11 1.63 -17.06
N PRO A 243 -65.25 0.93 -16.93
CA PRO A 243 -65.54 0.08 -15.78
C PRO A 243 -65.04 -1.36 -15.97
N ALA A 244 -64.66 -1.99 -14.85
CA ALA A 244 -64.41 -3.42 -14.75
C ALA A 244 -65.68 -4.12 -14.23
N ALA A 245 -66.07 -5.21 -14.90
CA ALA A 245 -67.02 -6.18 -14.39
C ALA A 245 -66.29 -7.49 -14.03
N ARG A 246 -66.89 -8.18 -13.06
CA ARG A 246 -66.44 -9.32 -12.26
C ARG A 246 -65.86 -10.51 -13.02
#